data_AF-A0A3N1HNY7-F1
#
_entry.id   AF-A0A3N1HNY7-F1
#
_cell.length_a   1.000
_cell.length_b   1.000
_cell.length_c   1.000
_cell.angle_alpha   90.00
_cell.angle_beta   90.00
_cell.angle_gamma   90.00
#
_symmetry.space_group_name_H-M   'P 1'
#
loop_
_entity.id
_entity.type
_entity.pdbx_description
1 polymer ?
#
loop_
_entity_poly.entity_id
_entity_poly.type
_entity_poly.pdbx_seq_one_letter_code
_entity_poly.pdbx_strand_id
1 'polypeptide(L)'
;MRPIYVCIGCGAVYLPPETPASGPAVSPAHCSRPDCQAAVREAVELSGLPEEKLGELARRAAGVEGEPRRARLGRQPAAGRRATPAPGTGRSKLR
;
A
#
# COMPACT_ATOMS: atom_id res chain seq x y z
N MET A 1 -13.39 1.60 -18.94
CA MET A 1 -12.33 1.26 -17.95
C MET A 1 -13.03 0.92 -16.64
N ARG A 2 -12.75 -0.23 -16.01
CA ARG A 2 -13.29 -0.55 -14.68
C ARG A 2 -12.59 0.35 -13.64
N PRO A 3 -13.32 0.93 -12.68
CA PRO A 3 -12.68 1.69 -11.61
C PRO A 3 -11.83 0.76 -10.74
N ILE A 4 -10.66 1.23 -10.32
CA ILE A 4 -9.74 0.52 -9.43
C ILE A 4 -9.89 1.11 -8.03
N TYR A 5 -10.06 0.27 -7.01
CA TYR A 5 -10.14 0.70 -5.61
C TYR A 5 -8.84 0.42 -4.85
N VAL A 6 -8.60 1.20 -3.80
CA VAL A 6 -7.40 1.08 -2.95
C VAL A 6 -7.84 1.07 -1.50
N CYS A 7 -7.48 0.02 -0.78
CA CYS A 7 -7.85 -0.16 0.62
C CYS A 7 -6.91 0.67 1.50
N ILE A 8 -7.46 1.52 2.36
CA ILE A 8 -6.67 2.35 3.26
C ILE A 8 -6.04 1.52 4.38
N GLY A 9 -6.78 0.54 4.92
CA GLY A 9 -6.30 -0.28 6.03
C GLY A 9 -5.10 -1.18 5.69
N CYS A 10 -5.05 -1.76 4.49
CA CYS A 10 -4.00 -2.73 4.11
C CYS A 10 -3.24 -2.38 2.83
N GLY A 11 -3.58 -1.29 2.14
CA GLY A 11 -2.95 -0.86 0.89
C GLY A 11 -3.30 -1.70 -0.34
N ALA A 12 -4.18 -2.71 -0.20
CA ALA A 12 -4.55 -3.59 -1.31
C ALA A 12 -5.25 -2.83 -2.44
N VAL A 13 -4.85 -3.12 -3.68
CA VAL A 13 -5.53 -2.65 -4.90
C VAL A 13 -6.49 -3.74 -5.36
N TYR A 14 -7.76 -3.41 -5.58
CA TYR A 14 -8.80 -4.38 -5.95
C TYR A 14 -9.83 -3.76 -6.89
N LEU A 15 -10.65 -4.61 -7.49
CA LEU A 15 -11.76 -4.19 -8.35
C LEU A 15 -13.07 -4.26 -7.55
N PRO A 16 -14.03 -3.36 -7.84
CA PRO A 16 -15.37 -3.50 -7.31
C PRO A 16 -15.99 -4.84 -7.76
N PRO A 17 -16.81 -5.45 -6.91
CA PRO A 17 -17.57 -6.64 -7.26
C PRO A 17 -18.56 -6.32 -8.38
N GLU A 18 -18.76 -7.26 -9.29
CA GLU A 18 -19.66 -7.08 -10.44
C GLU A 18 -21.13 -7.09 -10.02
N THR A 19 -21.44 -7.78 -8.92
CA THR A 19 -22.74 -7.76 -8.27
C THR A 19 -22.52 -7.53 -6.77
N PRO A 20 -23.15 -6.52 -6.14
CA PRO A 20 -23.03 -6.27 -4.70
C PRO A 20 -23.73 -7.36 -3.84
N ALA A 21 -24.20 -8.45 -4.46
CA ALA A 21 -25.00 -9.47 -3.80
C ALA A 21 -24.12 -10.54 -3.13
N SER A 22 -24.29 -10.67 -1.80
CA SER A 22 -23.90 -11.79 -0.91
C SER A 22 -22.44 -11.90 -0.41
N GLY A 23 -21.63 -10.84 -0.51
CA GLY A 23 -20.29 -10.80 0.08
C GLY A 23 -20.15 -9.83 1.28
N PRO A 24 -19.02 -9.84 2.00
CA PRO A 24 -18.71 -8.80 2.98
C PRO A 24 -18.75 -7.43 2.30
N ALA A 25 -19.22 -6.41 3.02
CA ALA A 25 -19.29 -5.05 2.49
C ALA A 25 -17.89 -4.61 2.01
N VAL A 26 -17.81 -4.20 0.75
CA VAL A 26 -16.62 -3.59 0.15
C VAL A 26 -16.99 -2.20 -0.32
N SER A 27 -16.04 -1.28 -0.26
CA SER A 27 -16.26 0.12 -0.62
C SER A 27 -15.11 0.63 -1.49
N PRO A 28 -15.10 1.92 -1.88
CA PRO A 28 -13.93 2.51 -2.53
C PRO A 28 -12.70 2.65 -1.61
N ALA A 29 -12.87 2.54 -0.29
CA ALA A 29 -11.85 2.85 0.73
C ALA A 29 -11.41 1.62 1.54
N HIS A 30 -12.20 0.53 1.59
CA HIS A 30 -11.81 -0.70 2.26
C HIS A 30 -12.19 -1.97 1.47
N CYS A 31 -11.30 -2.96 1.57
CA CYS A 31 -11.58 -4.32 1.10
C CYS A 31 -12.55 -5.04 2.05
N SER A 32 -12.84 -6.31 1.76
CA SER A 32 -13.77 -7.16 2.52
C SER A 32 -13.26 -7.58 3.90
N ARG A 33 -12.03 -7.21 4.28
CA ARG A 33 -11.46 -7.56 5.58
C ARG A 33 -12.09 -6.72 6.69
N PRO A 34 -12.57 -7.35 7.80
CA PRO A 34 -13.26 -6.63 8.88
C PRO A 34 -12.37 -5.59 9.55
N ASP A 35 -11.07 -5.88 9.75
CA ASP A 35 -10.12 -4.93 10.34
C ASP A 35 -9.96 -3.66 9.48
N CYS A 36 -10.02 -3.82 8.16
CA CYS A 36 -9.91 -2.69 7.23
C CYS A 36 -11.18 -1.83 7.25
N GLN A 37 -12.34 -2.45 7.40
CA GLN A 37 -13.60 -1.73 7.58
C GLN A 37 -13.59 -0.92 8.88
N ALA A 38 -13.13 -1.51 9.99
CA ALA A 38 -13.02 -0.83 11.27
C ALA A 38 -12.07 0.38 11.18
N ALA A 39 -10.88 0.18 10.60
CA ALA A 39 -9.91 1.25 10.39
C ALA A 39 -10.43 2.40 9.52
N VAL A 40 -11.22 2.10 8.48
CA VAL A 40 -11.83 3.15 7.64
C VAL A 40 -12.95 3.89 8.36
N ARG A 41 -13.77 3.21 9.16
CA ARG A 41 -14.77 3.88 10.00
C ARG A 41 -14.12 4.85 10.98
N GLU A 42 -13.08 4.40 11.68
CA GLU A 42 -12.30 5.26 12.56
C GLU A 42 -11.68 6.45 11.81
N ALA A 43 -11.15 6.22 10.60
CA ALA A 43 -10.62 7.29 9.77
C ALA A 43 -11.69 8.30 9.34
N VAL A 44 -12.91 7.86 9.03
CA VAL A 44 -14.05 8.76 8.72
C VAL A 44 -14.40 9.61 9.95
N GLU A 45 -14.48 9.00 11.12
CA GLU A 45 -14.78 9.71 12.38
C GLU A 45 -13.70 10.73 12.74
N LEU A 46 -12.42 10.36 12.62
CA LEU A 46 -11.29 11.23 12.96
C LEU A 46 -11.07 12.37 11.94
N SER A 47 -11.27 12.10 10.66
CA SER A 47 -11.02 13.09 9.59
C SER A 47 -12.22 13.99 9.29
N GLY A 48 -13.43 13.56 9.66
CA GLY A 48 -14.68 14.19 9.24
C GLY A 48 -14.93 14.11 7.73
N LEU A 49 -14.15 13.31 6.99
CA LEU A 49 -14.29 13.13 5.55
C LEU A 49 -15.20 11.94 5.24
N PRO A 50 -16.02 12.02 4.18
CA PRO A 50 -16.78 10.87 3.73
C PRO A 50 -15.84 9.79 3.17
N GLU A 51 -16.30 8.55 3.27
CA GLU A 51 -15.55 7.37 2.84
C GLU A 51 -15.12 7.42 1.37
N GLU A 52 -15.98 7.95 0.50
CA GLU A 52 -15.69 8.16 -0.92
C GLU A 52 -14.48 9.06 -1.13
N LYS A 53 -14.37 10.13 -0.32
CA LYS A 53 -13.26 11.08 -0.39
C LYS A 53 -11.96 10.46 0.09
N LEU A 54 -12.03 9.64 1.13
CA LEU A 54 -10.90 8.85 1.60
C LEU A 54 -10.43 7.87 0.52
N GLY A 55 -11.35 7.22 -0.19
CA GLY A 55 -11.06 6.35 -1.34
C GLY A 55 -10.36 7.09 -2.49
N GLU A 56 -10.81 8.30 -2.84
CA GLU A 56 -10.13 9.15 -3.83
C GLU A 56 -8.70 9.50 -3.41
N LEU A 57 -8.51 9.90 -2.16
CA LEU A 57 -7.19 10.22 -1.61
C LEU A 57 -6.26 9.00 -1.64
N ALA A 58 -6.79 7.82 -1.31
CA ALA A 58 -6.05 6.56 -1.38
C ALA A 58 -5.58 6.25 -2.81
N ARG A 59 -6.46 6.42 -3.81
CA ARG A 59 -6.09 6.23 -5.23
C ARG A 59 -5.03 7.21 -5.70
N ARG A 60 -5.15 8.48 -5.31
CA ARG A 60 -4.13 9.51 -5.60
C ARG A 60 -2.80 9.25 -4.89
N ALA A 61 -2.83 8.70 -3.67
CA ALA A 61 -1.64 8.34 -2.91
C ALA A 61 -0.94 7.11 -3.51
N ALA A 62 -1.71 6.13 -3.98
CA ALA A 62 -1.22 4.94 -4.67
C ALA A 62 -0.76 5.20 -6.12
N GLY A 63 -1.00 6.39 -6.66
CA GLY A 63 -0.65 6.74 -8.03
C GLY A 63 -1.54 6.08 -9.08
N VAL A 64 -2.72 5.61 -8.68
CA VAL A 64 -3.75 5.05 -9.59
C VAL A 64 -4.46 6.17 -10.36
N GLU A 65 -4.65 7.32 -9.70
CA GLU A 65 -5.20 8.54 -10.31
C GLU A 65 -4.17 9.67 -10.29
N GLY A 66 -3.98 10.33 -11.44
CA GLY A 66 -3.09 11.48 -11.65
C GLY A 66 -1.91 11.17 -12.57
N GLU A 67 -1.26 12.24 -13.06
CA GLU A 67 -0.04 12.15 -13.86
C GLU A 67 0.98 11.25 -13.13
N PRO A 68 1.61 10.26 -13.80
CA PRO A 68 2.53 9.35 -13.15
C PRO A 68 3.58 10.16 -12.39
N ARG A 69 3.54 10.11 -11.05
CA ARG A 69 4.53 10.81 -10.23
C ARG A 69 5.88 10.24 -10.64
N ARG A 70 6.72 11.06 -11.30
CA ARG A 70 8.09 10.68 -11.60
C ARG A 70 8.69 10.15 -10.30
N ALA A 71 9.21 8.92 -10.35
CA ALA A 71 9.92 8.33 -9.23
C ALA A 71 10.93 9.37 -8.74
N ARG A 72 10.81 9.80 -7.48
CA ARG A 72 11.74 10.77 -6.90
C ARG A 72 13.08 10.04 -6.81
N LEU A 73 13.92 10.19 -7.84
CA LEU A 73 15.28 9.64 -7.95
C LEU A 73 16.25 10.15 -6.86
N GLY A 74 15.76 10.77 -5.78
CA GLY A 74 16.55 11.46 -4.76
C GLY A 74 16.35 10.97 -3.32
N ARG A 75 15.49 9.96 -3.06
CA ARG A 75 15.53 9.22 -1.79
C ARG A 75 15.69 7.75 -2.09
N GLN A 76 16.89 7.37 -2.48
CA GLN A 76 17.34 6.04 -2.11
C GLN A 76 17.25 5.94 -0.58
N PRO A 77 16.60 4.91 0.00
CA PRO A 77 16.93 4.54 1.37
C PRO A 77 18.44 4.30 1.35
N ALA A 78 19.17 4.97 2.24
CA ALA A 78 20.59 4.72 2.38
C ALA A 78 20.77 3.23 2.71
N ALA A 79 21.00 2.42 1.69
CA ALA A 79 21.53 1.07 1.81
C ALA A 79 23.02 1.16 2.18
N GLY A 80 23.32 1.91 3.25
CA GLY A 80 24.47 1.68 4.10
C GLY A 80 23.98 0.67 5.13
N ARG A 81 24.49 -0.54 5.22
CA ARG A 81 25.90 -0.89 5.18
C ARG A 81 26.04 -2.27 4.52
N ARG A 82 26.57 -2.31 3.30
CA ARG A 82 27.37 -3.48 2.90
C ARG A 82 28.57 -3.48 3.82
N ALA A 83 28.56 -4.36 4.82
CA ALA A 83 29.76 -4.69 5.54
C ALA A 83 30.79 -5.17 4.52
N THR A 84 31.85 -4.39 4.35
CA THR A 84 33.06 -4.80 3.66
C THR A 84 33.55 -6.08 4.35
N PRO A 85 33.68 -7.23 3.67
CA PRO A 85 34.40 -8.34 4.29
C PRO A 85 35.85 -7.89 4.45
N ALA A 86 36.33 -7.86 5.68
CA ALA A 86 37.74 -7.67 5.98
C ALA A 86 38.56 -8.73 5.21
N PRO A 87 39.78 -8.41 4.74
CA PRO A 87 40.66 -9.41 4.14
C PRO A 87 41.20 -10.31 5.26
N GLY A 88 40.41 -11.33 5.61
CA GLY A 88 40.76 -12.38 6.56
C GLY A 88 41.69 -13.39 5.89
N THR A 89 42.98 -13.20 6.13
CA THR A 89 44.04 -14.18 5.94
C THR A 89 43.73 -15.49 6.67
N GLY A 90 43.77 -16.61 5.94
CA GLY A 90 43.57 -17.93 6.55
C GLY A 90 43.72 -19.08 5.54
N ARG A 91 44.96 -19.38 5.13
CA ARG A 91 45.27 -20.65 4.45
C ARG A 91 45.11 -21.80 5.45
N SER A 92 44.03 -22.56 5.39
CA SER A 92 44.02 -23.93 5.92
C SER A 92 44.47 -24.86 4.80
N LYS A 93 45.63 -25.52 5.01
CA LYS A 93 46.09 -26.59 4.14
C LYS A 93 45.24 -27.83 4.41
N LEU A 94 44.62 -28.37 3.37
CA LEU A 94 44.25 -29.77 3.31
C LEU A 94 45.54 -30.59 3.13
N ARG A 95 46.04 -31.17 4.22
CA ARG A 95 46.77 -32.46 4.30
C ARG A 95 47.19 -32.70 5.74
#